data_AF-A0A2N3AUH0-F1
#
_entry.id   AF-A0A2N3AUH0-F1
#
_cell.length_a   1.000
_cell.length_b   1.000
_cell.length_c   1.000
_cell.angle_alpha   90.00
_cell.angle_beta   90.00
_cell.angle_gamma   90.00
#
_symmetry.space_group_name_H-M   'P 1'
#
loop_
_entity.id
_entity.type
_entity.pdbx_description
1 polymer ?
#
loop_
_entity_poly.entity_id
_entity_poly.type
_entity_poly.pdbx_seq_one_letter_code
_entity_poly.pdbx_strand_id
1 'polypeptide(L)'
;MLIDAARPPATAEMVAELADHLRLPQGFGDDALGASTLGRLMDVAVRVVEDRSRRALLQRTFLLRVSAWDAGEVLTLPVGPVALVQELALEHADGARAPVDPAAWRLV
;
A
#
# COMPACT_ATOMS: atom_id res chain seq x y z
N MET A 1 10.16 -4.68 -10.98
CA MET A 1 9.62 -3.33 -10.72
C MET A 1 8.29 -3.47 -10.00
N LEU A 2 8.18 -2.89 -8.81
CA LEU A 2 6.91 -2.76 -8.09
C LEU A 2 6.36 -1.36 -8.35
N ILE A 3 5.10 -1.28 -8.73
CA ILE A 3 4.35 -0.03 -8.93
C ILE A 3 3.15 -0.10 -8.00
N ASP A 4 2.93 0.91 -7.17
CA ASP A 4 1.74 1.00 -6.34
C ASP A 4 0.71 1.98 -6.91
N ALA A 5 -0.56 1.69 -6.67
CA ALA A 5 -1.60 2.68 -6.84
C ALA A 5 -1.43 3.81 -5.81
N ALA A 6 -1.94 5.00 -6.13
CA ALA A 6 -1.90 6.14 -5.23
C ALA A 6 -2.47 5.76 -3.85
N ARG A 7 -1.71 6.07 -2.80
CA ARG A 7 -2.15 5.81 -1.43
C ARG A 7 -3.36 6.69 -1.11
N PRO A 8 -4.39 6.16 -0.44
CA PRO A 8 -5.45 7.01 0.09
C PRO A 8 -4.87 8.01 1.09
N PRO A 9 -5.34 9.27 1.09
CA PRO A 9 -4.95 10.24 2.10
C PRO A 9 -5.47 9.84 3.47
N ALA A 10 -4.87 10.40 4.53
CA ALA A 10 -5.35 10.25 5.90
C ALA A 10 -6.85 10.58 6.01
N THR A 11 -7.61 9.69 6.65
CA THR A 11 -9.04 9.90 6.87
C THR A 11 -9.25 10.91 8.00
N ALA A 12 -10.43 11.54 8.02
CA ALA A 12 -10.80 12.43 9.12
C ALA A 12 -10.80 11.71 10.48
N GLU A 13 -11.16 10.44 10.50
CA GLU A 13 -11.12 9.58 11.69
C GLU A 13 -9.69 9.40 12.20
N MET A 14 -8.73 9.05 11.32
CA MET A 14 -7.30 8.93 11.70
C MET A 14 -6.75 10.24 12.25
N VAL A 15 -7.16 11.38 11.70
CA VAL A 15 -6.74 12.71 12.17
C VAL A 15 -7.35 13.02 13.54
N ALA A 16 -8.63 12.71 13.75
CA ALA A 16 -9.30 12.90 15.03
C ALA A 16 -8.69 12.01 16.13
N GLU A 17 -8.43 10.73 15.82
CA GLU A 17 -7.76 9.80 16.73
C GLU A 17 -6.34 10.26 17.09
N LEU A 18 -5.58 10.79 16.13
CA LEU A 18 -4.26 11.35 16.41
C LEU A 18 -4.35 12.60 17.30
N ALA A 19 -5.31 13.48 17.05
CA ALA A 19 -5.51 14.67 17.87
C ALA A 19 -5.86 14.31 19.32
N ASP A 20 -6.74 13.33 19.52
CA ASP A 20 -7.09 12.79 20.84
C ASP A 20 -5.88 12.12 21.51
N HIS A 21 -5.12 11.30 20.77
CA HIS A 21 -3.91 10.65 21.26
C HIS A 21 -2.85 11.67 21.76
N LEU A 22 -2.70 12.77 21.04
CA LEU A 22 -1.80 13.88 21.39
C LEU A 22 -2.40 14.83 22.44
N ARG A 23 -3.66 14.62 22.85
CA ARG A 23 -4.43 15.46 23.78
C ARG A 23 -4.48 16.92 23.34
N LEU A 24 -4.61 17.15 22.04
CA LEU A 24 -4.71 18.49 21.50
C LEU A 24 -6.06 19.09 21.88
N PRO A 25 -6.10 20.30 22.45
CA PRO A 25 -7.36 20.97 22.75
C PRO A 25 -8.17 21.14 21.46
N GLN A 26 -9.45 20.78 21.53
CA GLN A 26 -10.42 20.92 20.43
C GLN A 26 -11.39 22.07 20.76
N GLY A 27 -11.95 22.72 19.74
CA GLY A 27 -12.98 23.75 19.91
C GLY A 27 -12.44 25.16 20.17
N PHE A 28 -11.18 25.41 19.81
CA PHE A 28 -10.58 26.73 19.84
C PHE A 28 -10.34 27.22 18.39
N GLY A 29 -10.19 28.53 18.18
CA GLY A 29 -9.99 29.06 16.83
C GLY A 29 -8.75 28.47 16.14
N ASP A 30 -8.87 28.16 14.85
CA ASP A 30 -7.86 27.57 13.94
C ASP A 30 -7.74 26.03 13.88
N ASP A 31 -8.73 25.30 14.41
CA ASP A 31 -8.83 23.81 14.35
C ASP A 31 -8.65 23.23 12.94
N ALA A 32 -9.11 23.94 11.90
CA ALA A 32 -8.98 23.51 10.51
C ALA A 32 -7.51 23.48 10.03
N LEU A 33 -6.69 24.45 10.43
CA LEU A 33 -5.26 24.48 10.11
C LEU A 33 -4.52 23.33 10.81
N GLY A 34 -4.88 23.07 12.07
CA GLY A 34 -4.37 21.95 12.87
C GLY A 34 -4.69 20.61 12.23
N ALA A 35 -5.96 20.37 11.89
CA ALA A 35 -6.40 19.14 11.22
C ALA A 35 -5.67 18.90 9.89
N SER A 36 -5.46 19.95 9.08
CA SER A 36 -4.71 19.81 7.82
C SER A 36 -3.25 19.39 8.03
N THR A 37 -2.63 19.87 9.11
CA THR A 37 -1.23 19.57 9.44
C THR A 37 -1.09 18.15 9.98
N LEU A 38 -2.00 17.73 10.86
CA LEU A 38 -2.07 16.36 11.36
C LEU A 38 -2.31 15.37 10.22
N GLY A 39 -3.18 15.68 9.26
CA GLY A 39 -3.38 14.86 8.05
C GLY A 39 -2.09 14.64 7.27
N ARG A 40 -1.33 15.73 6.99
CA ARG A 40 -0.04 15.62 6.30
C ARG A 40 0.99 14.82 7.11
N LEU A 41 1.06 15.03 8.42
CA LEU A 41 1.95 14.26 9.30
C LEU A 41 1.58 12.78 9.30
N MET A 42 0.29 12.45 9.31
CA MET A 42 -0.20 11.08 9.21
C MET A 42 0.20 10.44 7.88
N ASP A 43 -0.02 11.12 6.75
CA ASP A 43 0.39 10.62 5.43
C ASP A 43 1.89 10.29 5.37
N VAL A 44 2.72 11.18 5.94
CA VAL A 44 4.18 10.98 6.02
C VAL A 44 4.52 9.82 6.97
N ALA A 45 3.89 9.74 8.14
CA ALA A 45 4.14 8.69 9.11
C ALA A 45 3.81 7.30 8.53
N VAL A 46 2.67 7.15 7.84
CA VAL A 46 2.32 5.91 7.17
C VAL A 46 3.39 5.56 6.14
N ARG A 47 3.89 6.50 5.32
CA ARG A 47 4.99 6.24 4.35
C ARG A 47 6.24 5.71 5.02
N VAL A 48 6.69 6.40 6.06
CA VAL A 48 7.90 6.01 6.80
C VAL A 48 7.78 4.61 7.41
N VAL A 49 6.63 4.28 7.99
CA VAL A 49 6.41 2.95 8.59
C VAL A 49 6.36 1.87 7.52
N GLU A 50 5.66 2.08 6.42
CA GLU A 50 5.58 1.11 5.33
C GLU A 50 6.96 0.83 4.70
N ASP A 51 7.77 1.87 4.47
CA ASP A 51 9.11 1.73 3.90
C ASP A 51 10.05 0.92 4.81
N ARG A 52 9.97 1.14 6.12
CA ARG A 52 10.79 0.44 7.12
C ARG A 52 10.34 -0.99 7.36
N SER A 53 9.04 -1.24 7.33
CA SER A 53 8.46 -2.55 7.67
C SER A 53 8.24 -3.46 6.47
N ARG A 54 8.28 -2.92 5.24
CA ARG A 54 7.82 -3.58 4.01
C ARG A 54 6.37 -4.07 4.10
N ARG A 55 5.57 -3.41 4.95
CA ARG A 55 4.15 -3.71 5.12
C ARG A 55 3.29 -2.61 4.52
N ALA A 56 2.25 -2.96 3.77
CA ALA A 56 1.18 -2.05 3.41
C ALA A 56 0.20 -1.95 4.59
N LEU A 57 0.12 -0.78 5.21
CA LEU A 57 -0.82 -0.50 6.30
C LEU A 57 -2.21 -0.17 5.75
N LEU A 58 -2.25 0.51 4.59
CA LEU A 58 -3.49 0.87 3.91
C LEU A 58 -3.66 0.00 2.66
N GLN A 59 -4.82 -0.67 2.58
CA GLN A 59 -5.17 -1.54 1.47
C GLN A 59 -5.16 -0.77 0.14
N ARG A 60 -4.41 -1.26 -0.83
CA ARG A 60 -4.33 -0.71 -2.19
C ARG A 60 -3.79 -1.76 -3.16
N THR A 61 -3.97 -1.48 -4.45
CA THR A 61 -3.47 -2.33 -5.53
C THR A 61 -2.01 -2.05 -5.81
N PHE A 62 -1.28 -3.12 -6.14
CA PHE A 62 0.10 -3.07 -6.59
C PHE A 62 0.23 -3.87 -7.90
N LEU A 63 1.10 -3.39 -8.78
CA LEU A 63 1.56 -4.11 -9.97
C LEU A 63 3.02 -4.51 -9.76
N LEU A 64 3.29 -5.81 -9.78
CA LEU A 64 4.64 -6.36 -9.73
C LEU A 64 5.02 -6.89 -11.12
N ARG A 65 6.04 -6.31 -11.72
CA ARG A 65 6.69 -6.82 -12.94
C ARG A 65 8.03 -7.46 -12.59
N VAL A 66 8.23 -8.72 -12.93
CA VAL A 66 9.50 -9.43 -12.78
C VAL A 66 9.92 -10.00 -14.14
N SER A 67 11.21 -9.92 -14.47
CA SER A 67 11.77 -10.44 -15.72
C SER A 67 12.18 -11.91 -15.62
N ALA A 68 12.42 -12.39 -14.40
CA ALA A 68 12.71 -13.78 -14.08
C ALA A 68 12.27 -14.06 -12.64
N TRP A 69 12.01 -15.32 -12.33
CA TRP A 69 11.86 -15.78 -10.96
C TRP A 69 13.22 -16.21 -10.43
N ASP A 70 13.41 -16.14 -9.12
CA ASP A 70 14.54 -16.82 -8.48
C ASP A 70 14.43 -18.32 -8.74
N ALA A 71 15.54 -19.07 -8.63
CA ALA A 71 15.55 -20.50 -8.89
C ALA A 71 14.49 -21.24 -8.04
N GLY A 72 13.41 -21.70 -8.69
CA GLY A 72 12.31 -22.43 -8.05
C GLY A 72 10.93 -22.06 -8.61
N GLU A 73 9.90 -22.52 -7.91
CA GLU A 73 8.48 -22.33 -8.25
C GLU A 73 7.79 -21.26 -7.39
N VAL A 74 8.58 -20.44 -6.68
CA VAL A 74 8.09 -19.47 -5.68
C VAL A 74 8.51 -18.06 -6.07
N LEU A 75 7.53 -17.16 -6.15
CA LEU A 75 7.76 -15.73 -6.26
C LEU A 75 7.55 -15.07 -4.90
N THR A 76 8.62 -14.51 -4.32
CA THR A 76 8.51 -13.73 -3.09
C THR A 76 7.94 -12.34 -3.41
N LEU A 77 6.81 -12.00 -2.79
CA LEU A 77 6.20 -10.68 -2.94
C LEU A 77 6.95 -9.66 -2.06
N PRO A 78 7.35 -8.49 -2.60
CA PRO A 78 8.16 -7.50 -1.87
C PRO A 78 7.37 -6.65 -0.86
N VAL A 79 6.04 -6.80 -0.84
CA VAL A 79 5.11 -6.10 0.05
C VAL A 79 4.11 -7.10 0.61
N GLY A 80 3.81 -6.99 1.90
CA GLY A 80 2.73 -7.73 2.54
C GLY A 80 1.96 -6.85 3.53
N PRO A 81 0.91 -7.34 4.21
CA PRO A 81 0.18 -8.56 3.88
C PRO A 81 -0.48 -8.45 2.51
N VAL A 82 -0.64 -9.59 1.83
CA VAL A 82 -1.36 -9.66 0.54
C VAL A 82 -2.68 -10.34 0.79
N ALA A 83 -3.78 -9.63 0.57
CA ALA A 83 -5.12 -10.16 0.75
C ALA A 83 -5.57 -11.02 -0.46
N LEU A 84 -5.18 -10.61 -1.67
CA LEU A 84 -5.58 -11.24 -2.93
C LEU A 84 -4.57 -10.90 -4.03
N VAL A 85 -4.30 -11.87 -4.91
CA VAL A 85 -3.66 -11.63 -6.22
C VAL A 85 -4.78 -11.57 -7.26
N GLN A 86 -4.98 -10.40 -7.89
CA GLN A 86 -6.08 -10.18 -8.84
C GLN A 86 -5.84 -10.85 -10.19
N GLU A 87 -4.60 -10.82 -10.67
CA GLU A 87 -4.19 -11.38 -11.96
C GLU A 87 -2.71 -11.76 -11.90
N LEU A 88 -2.36 -12.90 -12.50
CA LEU A 88 -1.00 -13.23 -12.90
C LEU A 88 -1.00 -13.40 -14.42
N ALA A 89 -0.08 -12.74 -15.12
CA ALA A 89 0.03 -12.85 -16.58
C ALA A 89 1.49 -12.82 -17.01
N LEU A 90 1.80 -13.58 -18.06
CA LEU A 90 3.08 -13.52 -18.75
C LEU A 90 3.01 -12.47 -19.85
N GLU A 91 3.99 -11.57 -19.88
CA GLU A 91 4.14 -10.59 -20.95
C GLU A 91 5.20 -11.09 -21.93
N HIS A 92 4.83 -11.24 -23.19
CA HIS A 92 5.72 -11.67 -24.27
C HIS A 92 6.51 -10.50 -24.85
N ALA A 93 7.54 -10.80 -25.65
CA ALA A 93 8.43 -9.78 -26.22
C ALA A 93 7.71 -8.79 -27.17
N ASP A 94 6.57 -9.18 -27.73
CA ASP A 94 5.69 -8.34 -28.56
C ASP A 94 4.68 -7.50 -27.73
N GLY A 95 4.73 -7.60 -26.40
CA GLY A 95 3.82 -6.93 -25.47
C GLY A 95 2.50 -7.66 -25.25
N ALA A 96 2.28 -8.82 -25.87
CA ALA A 96 1.08 -9.62 -25.62
C ALA A 96 1.08 -10.15 -24.18
N ARG A 97 -0.06 -10.04 -23.50
CA ARG A 97 -0.25 -10.57 -22.14
C ARG A 97 -1.08 -11.85 -22.19
N ALA A 98 -0.53 -12.93 -21.65
CA ALA A 98 -1.20 -14.21 -21.48
C ALA A 98 -1.50 -14.44 -19.99
N PRO A 99 -2.76 -14.35 -19.54
CA PRO A 99 -3.14 -14.67 -18.17
C PRO A 99 -2.78 -16.11 -17.82
N VAL A 100 -2.25 -16.32 -16.62
CA VAL A 100 -1.96 -17.63 -16.06
C VAL A 100 -3.17 -18.11 -15.28
N ASP A 101 -3.61 -19.33 -15.52
CA ASP A 101 -4.73 -19.95 -14.82
C ASP A 101 -4.53 -19.87 -13.29
N PRO A 102 -5.47 -19.30 -12.52
CA PRO A 102 -5.44 -19.30 -11.06
C PRO A 102 -5.32 -20.68 -10.42
N ALA A 103 -5.71 -21.76 -11.11
CA ALA A 103 -5.51 -23.13 -10.62
C ALA A 103 -4.04 -23.59 -10.64
N ALA A 104 -3.17 -22.90 -11.40
CA ALA A 104 -1.76 -23.24 -11.54
C ALA A 104 -0.87 -22.60 -10.45
N TRP A 105 -1.42 -21.73 -9.61
CA TRP A 105 -0.67 -21.06 -8.55
C TRP A 105 -1.54 -20.89 -7.29
N ARG A 106 -0.89 -20.58 -6.18
CA ARG A 106 -1.59 -20.21 -4.94
C ARG A 106 -0.80 -19.15 -4.19
N LEU A 107 -1.51 -18.27 -3.51
CA LEU A 107 -0.92 -17.41 -2.49
C LEU A 107 -0.76 -18.24 -1.22
N VAL A 108 0.45 -18.25 -0.64
CA VAL A 108 0.83 -19.06 0.53
C VAL A 108 1.19 -18.20 1.73
#